data_AF-A0A078M8L7-F1
#
_entry.id   AF-A0A078M8L7-F1
#
_cell.length_a   1.000
_cell.length_b   1.000
_cell.length_c   1.000
_cell.angle_alpha   90.00
_cell.angle_beta   90.00
_cell.angle_gamma   90.00
#
_symmetry.space_group_name_H-M   'P 1'
#
loop_
_entity.id
_entity.type
_entity.pdbx_description
1 polymer ?
#
loop_
_entity_poly.entity_id
_entity_poly.type
_entity_poly.pdbx_seq_one_letter_code
_entity_poly.pdbx_strand_id
1 'polypeptide(L)'
;MRASVAEVTLRRLLAWLQWAGQEPTPERQAAILRCIADNMTADTAELCDRCLQPLLAETAMPSPPPASPLLQRGSIDYGDY
;
A
#
# COMPACT_ATOMS: atom_id res chain seq x y z
N MET A 1 -26.65 -17.01 -0.58
CA MET A 1 -26.11 -16.29 -1.76
C MET A 1 -24.61 -16.48 -1.79
N ARG A 2 -24.03 -16.92 -2.92
CA ARG A 2 -22.57 -17.03 -3.09
C ARG A 2 -22.07 -15.69 -3.63
N ALA A 3 -21.13 -15.06 -2.93
CA ALA A 3 -20.55 -13.79 -3.37
C ALA A 3 -19.77 -14.03 -4.68
N SER A 4 -19.85 -13.07 -5.60
CA SER A 4 -19.06 -13.10 -6.84
C SER A 4 -17.57 -12.91 -6.54
N VAL A 5 -16.70 -13.36 -7.43
CA VAL A 5 -15.25 -13.12 -7.34
C VAL A 5 -14.95 -11.62 -7.25
N ALA A 6 -15.66 -10.80 -8.05
CA ALA A 6 -15.53 -9.35 -8.03
C ALA A 6 -15.88 -8.75 -6.65
N GLU A 7 -16.95 -9.22 -6.00
CA GLU A 7 -17.31 -8.78 -4.64
C GLU A 7 -16.25 -9.15 -3.61
N VAL A 8 -15.70 -10.36 -3.70
CA VAL A 8 -14.64 -10.81 -2.79
C VAL A 8 -13.38 -9.98 -2.97
N THR A 9 -12.99 -9.71 -4.22
CA THR A 9 -11.85 -8.84 -4.54
C THR A 9 -12.06 -7.42 -4.03
N LEU A 10 -13.23 -6.83 -4.29
CA LEU A 10 -13.57 -5.49 -3.82
C LEU A 10 -13.48 -5.37 -2.29
N ARG A 11 -14.05 -6.32 -1.55
CA ARG A 11 -13.98 -6.33 -0.07
C ARG A 11 -12.54 -6.41 0.43
N ARG A 12 -11.68 -7.21 -0.20
CA ARG A 12 -10.27 -7.33 0.16
C ARG A 12 -9.51 -6.02 -0.06
N LEU A 13 -9.71 -5.38 -1.21
CA LEU A 13 -9.05 -4.11 -1.52
C LEU A 13 -9.47 -2.98 -0.58
N LEU A 14 -10.77 -2.89 -0.26
CA LEU A 14 -11.27 -1.91 0.71
C LEU A 14 -10.75 -2.17 2.13
N ALA A 15 -10.72 -3.44 2.56
CA ALA A 15 -10.13 -3.81 3.85
C ALA A 15 -8.63 -3.49 3.92
N TRP A 16 -7.91 -3.69 2.82
CA TRP A 16 -6.50 -3.34 2.71
C TRP A 16 -6.29 -1.82 2.79
N LEU A 17 -7.09 -1.01 2.10
CA LEU A 17 -7.03 0.45 2.18
C LEU A 17 -7.27 0.94 3.62
N GLN A 18 -8.26 0.37 4.30
CA GLN A 18 -8.55 0.68 5.68
C GLN A 18 -7.37 0.33 6.60
N TRP A 19 -6.76 -0.85 6.41
CA TRP A 19 -5.55 -1.25 7.15
C TRP A 19 -4.37 -0.32 6.88
N ALA A 20 -4.19 0.12 5.62
CA ALA A 20 -3.15 1.06 5.21
C ALA A 20 -3.39 2.51 5.68
N GLY A 21 -4.48 2.78 6.42
CA GLY A 21 -4.84 4.13 6.87
C GLY A 21 -5.24 5.08 5.74
N GLN A 22 -5.57 4.53 4.56
CA GLN A 22 -6.00 5.30 3.41
C GLN A 22 -7.52 5.42 3.42
N GLU A 23 -8.03 6.65 3.38
CA GLU A 23 -9.48 6.84 3.24
C GLU A 23 -9.96 6.34 1.87
N PRO A 24 -11.05 5.55 1.83
CA PRO A 24 -11.66 5.08 0.59
C PRO A 24 -12.51 6.21 0.00
N THR A 25 -11.86 7.22 -0.59
CA THR A 25 -12.56 8.30 -1.28
C THR A 25 -13.39 7.78 -2.46
N PRO A 26 -14.45 8.48 -2.88
CA PRO A 26 -15.27 8.07 -4.03
C PRO A 26 -14.45 7.84 -5.30
N GLU A 27 -13.43 8.66 -5.54
CA GLU A 27 -12.54 8.56 -6.70
C GLU A 27 -11.71 7.27 -6.66
N ARG A 28 -11.19 6.90 -5.48
CA ARG A 28 -10.45 5.65 -5.30
C ARG A 28 -11.34 4.42 -5.43
N GLN A 29 -12.54 4.48 -4.87
CA GLN A 29 -13.52 3.41 -5.04
C GLN A 29 -13.87 3.22 -6.52
N ALA A 30 -14.06 4.31 -7.27
CA ALA A 30 -14.29 4.27 -8.70
C ALA A 30 -13.09 3.69 -9.48
N ALA A 31 -11.86 4.04 -9.11
CA ALA A 31 -10.64 3.48 -9.70
C ALA A 31 -10.51 1.98 -9.46
N ILE A 32 -10.80 1.50 -8.24
CA ILE A 32 -10.82 0.08 -7.90
C ILE A 32 -11.87 -0.67 -8.71
N LEU A 33 -13.09 -0.15 -8.78
CA LEU A 33 -14.19 -0.75 -9.55
C LEU A 33 -13.86 -0.80 -11.04
N ARG A 34 -13.24 0.25 -11.59
CA ARG A 34 -12.76 0.27 -12.98
C ARG A 34 -11.69 -0.80 -13.20
N CYS A 35 -10.70 -0.89 -12.31
CA CYS A 35 -9.64 -1.89 -12.42
C CYS A 35 -10.18 -3.33 -12.37
N ILE A 36 -11.16 -3.59 -11.51
CA ILE A 36 -11.86 -4.89 -11.44
C ILE A 36 -12.58 -5.16 -12.76
N ALA A 37 -13.32 -4.18 -13.29
CA ALA A 37 -14.05 -4.32 -14.55
C ALA A 37 -13.12 -4.62 -15.73
N ASP A 38 -11.99 -3.91 -15.82
CA ASP A 38 -11.01 -4.06 -16.90
C ASP A 38 -10.29 -5.42 -16.85
N ASN A 39 -10.21 -6.05 -15.68
CA ASN A 39 -9.55 -7.33 -15.47
C ASN A 39 -10.54 -8.50 -15.25
N MET A 40 -11.84 -8.31 -15.47
CA MET A 40 -12.84 -9.37 -15.28
C MET A 40 -12.59 -10.64 -16.11
N THR A 41 -11.84 -10.53 -17.21
CA THR A 41 -11.45 -11.65 -18.08
C THR A 41 -10.19 -12.38 -17.62
N ALA A 42 -9.45 -11.82 -16.65
CA ALA A 42 -8.27 -12.44 -16.09
C ALA A 42 -8.63 -13.57 -15.12
N ASP A 43 -7.68 -14.48 -14.90
CA ASP A 43 -7.86 -15.53 -13.91
C ASP A 43 -8.15 -14.95 -12.53
N THR A 44 -9.11 -15.59 -11.85
CA THR A 44 -9.64 -15.15 -10.54
C THR A 44 -8.54 -14.96 -9.49
N ALA A 45 -7.48 -15.76 -9.56
CA ALA A 45 -6.35 -15.69 -8.63
C ALA A 45 -5.51 -14.41 -8.82
N GLU A 46 -5.37 -13.92 -10.06
CA GLU A 46 -4.53 -12.75 -10.37
C GLU A 46 -5.27 -11.42 -10.25
N LEU A 47 -6.61 -11.45 -10.29
CA LEU A 47 -7.45 -10.24 -10.28
C LEU A 47 -7.14 -9.34 -9.08
N CYS A 48 -7.00 -9.93 -7.88
CA CYS A 48 -6.71 -9.17 -6.67
C CYS A 48 -5.33 -8.51 -6.72
N ASP A 49 -4.30 -9.25 -7.16
CA ASP A 49 -2.93 -8.75 -7.23
C ASP A 49 -2.80 -7.62 -8.26
N ARG A 50 -3.45 -7.76 -9.42
CA ARG A 50 -3.48 -6.73 -10.46
C ARG A 50 -4.13 -5.44 -9.98
N CYS A 51 -5.21 -5.53 -9.21
CA CYS A 51 -5.87 -4.36 -8.63
C CYS A 51 -5.11 -3.77 -7.43
N LEU A 52 -4.29 -4.57 -6.73
CA LEU A 52 -3.52 -4.12 -5.57
C LEU A 52 -2.23 -3.37 -5.96
N GLN A 53 -1.57 -3.78 -7.04
CA GLN A 53 -0.35 -3.14 -7.57
C GLN A 53 -0.44 -1.60 -7.70
N PRO A 54 -1.47 -1.02 -8.35
CA PRO A 54 -1.57 0.44 -8.46
C PRO A 54 -1.75 1.12 -7.09
N LEU A 55 -2.48 0.48 -6.16
CA LEU A 55 -2.67 1.01 -4.81
C LEU A 55 -1.37 0.96 -3.98
N LEU A 56 -0.53 -0.05 -4.19
CA LEU A 56 0.80 -0.15 -3.60
C LEU A 56 1.75 0.94 -4.12
N ALA A 57 1.69 1.23 -5.42
CA ALA A 57 2.51 2.29 -6.02
C ALA A 57 2.18 3.68 -5.45
N GLU A 58 0.91 3.94 -5.12
CA GLU A 58 0.47 5.19 -4.47
C GLU A 58 0.84 5.27 -2.98
N THR A 59 1.01 4.13 -2.31
CA THR A 59 1.30 4.06 -0.86
C THR A 59 2.78 3.90 -0.54
N ALA A 60 3.64 3.62 -1.52
CA ALA A 60 5.08 3.64 -1.34
C ALA A 60 5.53 5.03 -0.84
N MET A 61 5.86 5.07 0.46
CA MET A 61 6.23 6.25 1.23
C MET A 61 7.46 6.99 0.66
N PRO A 62 7.66 8.27 1.05
CA PRO A 62 8.68 9.16 0.52
C PRO A 62 10.10 8.64 0.75
N SER A 63 11.00 9.03 -0.17
CA SER A 63 12.46 8.77 -0.16
C SER A 63 13.04 8.73 1.27
N PRO A 64 13.90 7.75 1.61
CA PRO A 64 14.50 7.69 2.94
C PRO A 64 15.17 9.03 3.26
N PRO A 65 15.03 9.56 4.50
CA PRO A 65 15.74 10.77 4.88
C PRO A 65 17.24 10.57 4.64
N PRO A 66 17.99 11.59 4.18
CA PRO A 66 19.42 11.45 3.99
C PRO A 66 20.04 11.01 5.30
N ALA A 67 20.85 9.95 5.24
CA ALA A 67 21.50 9.39 6.41
C ALA A 67 22.17 10.50 7.20
N SER A 68 21.77 10.67 8.47
CA SER A 68 22.43 11.58 9.39
C SER A 68 23.93 11.27 9.39
N PRO A 69 24.82 12.29 9.42
CA PRO A 69 26.25 12.04 9.39
C PRO A 69 26.63 11.13 10.57
N LEU A 70 27.45 10.12 10.29
CA LEU A 70 27.96 9.17 11.26
C LEU A 70 28.44 9.94 12.50
N LEU A 71 27.76 9.74 13.64
CA LEU A 71 28.23 10.25 14.92
C LEU A 71 29.65 9.71 15.11
N GLN A 72 30.65 10.58 14.96
CA GLN A 72 32.03 10.23 15.21
C GLN A 72 32.13 9.88 16.69
N ARG A 73 32.27 8.57 16.94
CA ARG A 73 32.40 7.97 18.27
C ARG A 73 33.77 8.35 18.82
N GLY A 74 33.92 9.58 19.31
CA GLY A 74 35.19 10.09 19.79
C GLY A 74 35.19 11.37 20.61
N SER A 75 34.03 12.00 20.89
CA SER A 75 34.02 13.29 21.61
C SER A 75 33.64 13.22 23.09
N ILE A 76 33.65 12.05 23.72
CA ILE A 76 33.44 11.97 25.17
C ILE A 76 34.82 11.96 25.82
N ASP A 77 35.35 13.17 26.02
CA ASP A 77 36.49 13.47 26.88
C ASP A 77 36.05 13.19 28.33
N TYR A 78 36.30 11.97 28.82
CA TYR A 78 36.18 11.68 30.25
C TYR A 78 37.39 12.30 30.93
N GLY A 79 37.21 13.51 31.44
CA GLY A 79 38.23 14.22 32.19
C GLY A 79 38.83 13.40 33.33
N ASP A 80 40.15 13.49 33.45
CA ASP A 80 40.97 13.01 34.56
C ASP A 80 40.36 13.38 35.93
N TYR A 81 40.10 12.35 36.75
CA TYR A 81 39.98 12.44 38.21
C TYR A 81 40.93 11.42 38.85
#